data_AF-A0A937BJY3-F1
#
_entry.id   AF-A0A937BJY3-F1
#
_cell.length_a   1.000
_cell.length_b   1.000
_cell.length_c   1.000
_cell.angle_alpha   90.00
_cell.angle_beta   90.00
_cell.angle_gamma   90.00
#
_symmetry.space_group_name_H-M   'P 1'
#
loop_
_entity.id
_entity.type
_entity.pdbx_description
1 polymer ?
#
loop_
_entity_poly.entity_id
_entity_poly.type
_entity_poly.pdbx_seq_one_letter_code
_entity_poly.pdbx_strand_id
1 'polypeptide(L)'
;MYSQAAPYFAAVTEGKTKALVPEAIIGLALATLSMGDIEKAYQHFREISALYPAYKTHPRYMLPLGLIQWEVRKYQGALDYLLRDDRNPASRYFSGLCYRELKMFPEASGAFRRITQEFPESVWADRARFELGETFYLQGDYLLASQTFGDIFRSHRTKQWDYLSLYRLACCDVRMKKYSSAEERLWTLNQSKLDPALAANVNYLLTESLATQDKISKIVGILEQVPARKRTPENNYRIIWARAAQGIPESGEASQPVLERAGRSGTNAPHAPASGLRL
;
A
#
# COMPACT_ATOMS: atom_id res chain seq x y z
N MET A 1 19.53 -8.58 -11.90
CA MET A 1 20.72 -8.95 -11.10
C MET A 1 20.55 -10.32 -10.44
N TYR A 2 19.49 -10.60 -9.68
CA TYR A 2 19.29 -11.93 -9.05
C TYR A 2 19.02 -13.10 -10.03
N SER A 3 18.27 -12.87 -11.11
CA SER A 3 18.03 -13.90 -12.15
C SER A 3 19.31 -14.38 -12.85
N GLN A 4 20.30 -13.50 -12.99
CA GLN A 4 21.61 -13.82 -13.57
C GLN A 4 22.51 -14.58 -12.59
N ALA A 5 22.24 -14.48 -11.28
CA ALA A 5 23.01 -15.15 -10.23
C ALA A 5 22.55 -16.60 -9.96
N ALA A 6 21.30 -16.93 -10.32
CA ALA A 6 20.72 -18.26 -10.15
C ALA A 6 21.60 -19.43 -10.66
N PRO A 7 22.16 -19.41 -11.90
CA PRO A 7 22.97 -20.52 -12.38
C PRO A 7 24.27 -20.72 -11.58
N TYR A 8 24.84 -19.63 -11.04
CA TYR A 8 26.04 -19.70 -10.20
C TYR A 8 25.75 -20.33 -8.85
N PHE A 9 24.60 -20.00 -8.25
CA PHE A 9 24.19 -20.65 -7.00
C PHE A 9 23.89 -22.14 -7.21
N ALA A 10 23.25 -22.52 -8.31
CA ALA A 10 23.02 -23.92 -8.66
C ALA A 10 24.34 -24.71 -8.74
N ALA A 11 25.36 -24.16 -9.41
CA ALA A 11 26.67 -24.80 -9.51
C ALA A 11 27.35 -25.00 -8.13
N VAL A 12 27.13 -24.09 -7.17
CA VAL A 12 27.68 -24.23 -5.81
C VAL A 12 26.96 -25.33 -5.02
N THR A 13 25.66 -25.55 -5.26
CA THR A 13 24.91 -26.63 -4.58
C THR A 13 25.39 -28.03 -4.98
N GLU A 14 25.91 -28.19 -6.20
CA GLU A 14 26.49 -29.44 -6.71
C GLU A 14 28.00 -29.57 -6.41
N GLY A 15 28.59 -28.51 -5.85
CA GLY A 15 30.02 -28.42 -5.59
C GLY A 15 30.50 -29.26 -4.40
N LYS A 16 31.82 -29.48 -4.33
CA LYS A 16 32.45 -30.25 -3.24
C LYS A 16 32.41 -29.54 -1.88
N THR A 17 32.24 -28.22 -1.87
CA THR A 17 32.28 -27.40 -0.66
C THR A 17 30.93 -27.38 0.05
N LYS A 18 30.62 -28.47 0.77
CA LYS A 18 29.35 -28.66 1.49
C LYS A 18 29.00 -27.53 2.47
N ALA A 19 30.01 -26.81 2.97
CA ALA A 19 29.83 -25.71 3.91
C ALA A 19 29.10 -24.49 3.31
N LEU A 20 29.13 -24.31 1.97
CA LEU A 20 28.49 -23.18 1.28
C LEU A 20 27.14 -23.53 0.65
N VAL A 21 26.74 -24.80 0.75
CA VAL A 21 25.51 -25.29 0.14
C VAL A 21 24.26 -24.59 0.72
N PRO A 22 24.11 -24.38 2.04
CA PRO A 22 22.98 -23.63 2.58
C PRO A 22 22.86 -22.21 2.01
N GLU A 23 23.97 -21.49 1.90
CA GLU A 23 24.04 -20.13 1.37
C GLU A 23 23.69 -20.09 -0.11
N ALA A 24 24.14 -21.09 -0.88
CA ALA A 24 23.78 -21.23 -2.28
C ALA A 24 22.28 -21.51 -2.46
N ILE A 25 21.68 -22.39 -1.65
CA ILE A 25 20.24 -22.66 -1.70
C ILE A 25 19.43 -21.40 -1.31
N ILE A 26 19.90 -20.60 -0.34
CA ILE A 26 19.27 -19.31 -0.01
C ILE A 26 19.33 -18.36 -1.22
N GLY A 27 20.50 -18.27 -1.87
CA GLY A 27 20.69 -17.47 -3.08
C GLY A 27 19.75 -17.89 -4.20
N LEU A 28 19.59 -19.19 -4.43
CA LEU A 28 18.62 -19.75 -5.38
C LEU A 28 17.20 -19.38 -5.01
N ALA A 29 16.80 -19.59 -3.75
CA ALA A 29 15.46 -19.32 -3.29
C ALA A 29 15.06 -17.85 -3.49
N LEU A 30 15.97 -16.93 -3.15
CA LEU A 30 15.79 -15.49 -3.38
C LEU A 30 15.74 -15.15 -4.87
N ALA A 31 16.57 -15.79 -5.70
CA ALA A 31 16.52 -15.59 -7.14
C ALA A 31 15.19 -16.09 -7.74
N THR A 32 14.72 -17.27 -7.35
CA THR A 32 13.41 -17.80 -7.77
C THR A 32 12.26 -16.93 -7.32
N LEU A 33 12.32 -16.40 -6.10
CA LEU A 33 11.34 -15.45 -5.60
C LEU A 33 11.32 -14.16 -6.43
N SER A 34 12.49 -13.65 -6.80
CA SER A 34 12.60 -12.47 -7.69
C SER A 34 12.05 -12.72 -9.10
N MET A 35 12.01 -13.98 -9.54
CA MET A 35 11.41 -14.42 -10.80
C MET A 35 9.90 -14.66 -10.69
N GLY A 36 9.31 -14.53 -9.48
CA GLY A 36 7.89 -14.74 -9.21
C GLY A 36 7.50 -16.20 -8.96
N ASP A 37 8.46 -17.13 -8.96
CA ASP A 37 8.19 -18.55 -8.68
C ASP A 37 8.23 -18.80 -7.16
N ILE A 38 7.15 -18.38 -6.51
CA ILE A 38 6.99 -18.45 -5.05
C ILE A 38 7.04 -19.90 -4.56
N GLU A 39 6.46 -20.84 -5.33
CA GLU A 39 6.43 -22.26 -4.96
C GLU A 39 7.84 -22.84 -4.95
N LYS A 40 8.64 -22.65 -6.01
CA LYS A 40 10.04 -23.14 -6.01
C LYS A 40 10.88 -22.47 -4.93
N ALA A 41 10.71 -21.16 -4.71
CA ALA A 41 11.38 -20.46 -3.63
C ALA A 41 11.07 -21.10 -2.27
N TYR A 42 9.79 -21.42 -2.03
CA TYR A 42 9.36 -22.08 -0.81
C TYR A 42 9.96 -23.48 -0.67
N GLN A 43 10.04 -24.27 -1.75
CA GLN A 43 10.66 -25.59 -1.73
C GLN A 43 12.15 -25.53 -1.37
N HIS A 44 12.91 -24.61 -1.96
CA HIS A 44 14.32 -24.40 -1.62
C HIS A 44 14.51 -24.02 -0.15
N PHE A 45 13.64 -23.15 0.38
CA PHE A 45 13.70 -22.87 1.81
C PHE A 45 13.34 -24.11 2.64
N ARG A 46 12.29 -24.88 2.31
CA ARG A 46 11.96 -26.12 3.03
C ARG A 46 13.12 -27.12 3.05
N GLU A 47 13.83 -27.25 1.93
CA GLU A 47 15.02 -28.09 1.82
C GLU A 47 16.09 -27.68 2.83
N ILE A 48 16.40 -26.38 2.95
CA ILE A 48 17.36 -25.89 3.96
C ILE A 48 16.91 -26.25 5.38
N SER A 49 15.62 -26.06 5.70
CA SER A 49 15.09 -26.41 7.03
C SER A 49 15.18 -27.91 7.33
N ALA A 50 15.08 -28.76 6.31
CA ALA A 50 15.15 -30.21 6.45
C ALA A 50 16.59 -30.70 6.59
N LEU A 51 17.49 -30.21 5.73
CA LEU A 51 18.87 -30.68 5.63
C LEU A 51 19.82 -30.00 6.63
N TYR A 52 19.51 -28.76 7.03
CA TYR A 52 20.36 -27.95 7.91
C TYR A 52 19.56 -27.37 9.08
N PRO A 53 19.23 -28.17 10.12
CA PRO A 53 18.38 -27.73 11.24
C PRO A 53 18.86 -26.47 11.97
N ALA A 54 20.18 -26.21 12.00
CA ALA A 54 20.76 -24.99 12.57
C ALA A 54 20.28 -23.70 11.86
N TYR A 55 19.86 -23.80 10.60
CA TYR A 55 19.34 -22.67 9.82
C TYR A 55 17.88 -22.34 10.14
N LYS A 56 17.12 -23.24 10.79
CA LYS A 56 15.72 -22.98 11.18
C LYS A 56 15.57 -21.75 12.07
N THR A 57 16.60 -21.45 12.86
CA THR A 57 16.63 -20.32 13.78
C THR A 57 17.51 -19.17 13.28
N HIS A 58 18.04 -19.24 12.06
CA HIS A 58 19.00 -18.26 11.56
C HIS A 58 18.28 -17.04 10.94
N PRO A 59 18.59 -15.79 11.35
CA PRO A 59 17.90 -14.58 10.88
C PRO A 59 17.83 -14.42 9.36
N ARG A 60 18.92 -14.75 8.65
CA ARG A 60 19.01 -14.70 7.17
C ARG A 60 17.99 -15.58 6.44
N TYR A 61 17.41 -16.55 7.13
CA TYR A 61 16.45 -17.51 6.59
C TYR A 61 15.00 -17.19 6.98
N MET A 62 14.81 -16.49 8.10
CA MET A 62 13.49 -16.17 8.66
C MET A 62 12.74 -15.10 7.87
N LEU A 63 13.41 -13.99 7.53
CA LEU A 63 12.77 -12.91 6.80
C LEU A 63 12.24 -13.39 5.43
N PRO A 64 13.04 -14.04 4.56
CA PRO A 64 12.53 -14.52 3.27
C PRO A 64 11.36 -15.50 3.38
N LEU A 65 11.38 -16.41 4.36
CA LEU A 65 10.25 -17.31 4.61
C LEU A 65 9.01 -16.57 5.07
N GLY A 66 9.16 -15.62 5.98
CA GLY A 66 8.09 -14.74 6.43
C GLY A 66 7.46 -13.98 5.26
N LEU A 67 8.29 -13.45 4.35
CA LEU A 67 7.85 -12.79 3.13
C LEU A 67 7.09 -13.73 2.19
N ILE A 68 7.57 -14.95 1.98
CA ILE A 68 6.86 -15.94 1.16
C ILE A 68 5.48 -16.26 1.75
N GLN A 69 5.40 -16.48 3.06
CA GLN A 69 4.11 -16.72 3.72
C GLN A 69 3.19 -15.50 3.64
N TRP A 70 3.74 -14.30 3.75
CA TRP A 70 3.03 -13.03 3.54
C TRP A 70 2.42 -12.94 2.13
N GLU A 71 3.21 -13.22 1.08
CA GLU A 71 2.75 -13.20 -0.31
C GLU A 71 1.63 -14.23 -0.57
N VAL A 72 1.71 -15.39 0.08
CA VAL A 72 0.67 -16.44 0.00
C VAL A 72 -0.51 -16.15 0.96
N ARG A 73 -0.53 -14.97 1.61
CA ARG A 73 -1.56 -14.51 2.56
C ARG A 73 -1.73 -15.41 3.80
N LYS A 74 -0.71 -16.18 4.14
CA LYS A 74 -0.63 -17.00 5.36
C LYS A 74 -0.02 -16.19 6.49
N TYR A 75 -0.75 -15.16 6.95
CA TYR A 75 -0.24 -14.17 7.90
C TYR A 75 0.23 -14.77 9.23
N GLN A 76 -0.50 -15.77 9.77
CA GLN A 76 -0.09 -16.44 11.00
C GLN A 76 1.24 -17.20 10.83
N GLY A 77 1.38 -17.94 9.73
CA GLY A 77 2.63 -18.64 9.41
C GLY A 77 3.78 -17.68 9.12
N ALA A 78 3.49 -16.50 8.56
CA ALA A 78 4.50 -15.46 8.38
C ALA A 78 5.02 -14.94 9.73
N LEU A 79 4.13 -14.70 10.71
CA LEU A 79 4.51 -14.25 12.05
C LEU A 79 5.42 -15.25 12.78
N ASP A 80 5.20 -16.56 12.60
CA ASP A 80 6.04 -17.60 13.21
C ASP A 80 7.53 -17.46 12.85
N TYR A 81 7.83 -16.94 11.66
CA TYR A 81 9.18 -16.66 11.19
C TYR A 81 9.63 -15.23 11.53
N LEU A 82 8.79 -14.23 11.23
CA LEU A 82 9.18 -12.82 11.32
C LEU A 82 9.46 -12.36 12.76
N LEU A 83 8.69 -12.86 13.75
CA LEU A 83 8.87 -12.49 15.15
C LEU A 83 10.15 -13.04 15.78
N ARG A 84 10.77 -14.06 15.16
CA ARG A 84 12.05 -14.61 15.60
C ARG A 84 13.24 -13.73 15.18
N ASP A 85 13.04 -12.83 14.22
CA ASP A 85 14.00 -11.85 13.75
C ASP A 85 13.56 -10.42 14.10
N ASP A 86 13.00 -10.21 15.31
CA ASP A 86 12.40 -8.93 15.71
C ASP A 86 13.39 -7.75 15.70
N ARG A 87 14.71 -8.01 15.82
CA ARG A 87 15.74 -6.95 15.74
C ARG A 87 15.95 -6.40 14.33
N ASN A 88 15.42 -7.06 13.31
CA ASN A 88 15.49 -6.59 11.94
C ASN A 88 14.27 -5.69 11.65
N PRO A 89 14.47 -4.41 11.30
CA PRO A 89 13.34 -3.49 11.05
C PRO A 89 12.46 -3.95 9.88
N ALA A 90 13.00 -4.69 8.90
CA ALA A 90 12.19 -5.29 7.85
C ALA A 90 11.26 -6.37 8.41
N SER A 91 11.80 -7.33 9.17
CA SER A 91 11.02 -8.42 9.79
C SER A 91 9.91 -7.87 10.70
N ARG A 92 10.23 -6.82 11.48
CA ARG A 92 9.23 -6.14 12.31
C ARG A 92 8.19 -5.40 11.50
N TYR A 93 8.57 -4.76 10.39
CA TYR A 93 7.64 -4.06 9.51
C TYR A 93 6.61 -5.03 8.92
N PHE A 94 7.08 -6.16 8.36
CA PHE A 94 6.18 -7.19 7.83
C PHE A 94 5.36 -7.89 8.92
N SER A 95 5.88 -8.02 10.14
CA SER A 95 5.08 -8.50 11.28
C SER A 95 3.92 -7.54 11.58
N GLY A 96 4.18 -6.23 11.58
CA GLY A 96 3.15 -5.21 11.74
C GLY A 96 2.06 -5.28 10.67
N LEU A 97 2.45 -5.51 9.42
CA LEU A 97 1.51 -5.74 8.32
C LEU A 97 0.68 -7.02 8.53
N CYS A 98 1.31 -8.13 8.92
CA CYS A 98 0.61 -9.39 9.23
C CYS A 98 -0.43 -9.20 10.35
N TYR A 99 -0.04 -8.55 11.45
CA TYR A 99 -0.96 -8.26 12.54
C TYR A 99 -2.16 -7.43 12.07
N ARG A 100 -1.93 -6.45 11.20
CA ARG A 100 -3.01 -5.61 10.66
C ARG A 100 -4.00 -6.39 9.79
N GLU A 101 -3.50 -7.27 8.91
CA GLU A 101 -4.36 -8.15 8.10
C GLU A 101 -5.16 -9.12 8.99
N LEU A 102 -4.59 -9.54 10.11
CA LEU A 102 -5.27 -10.33 11.15
C LEU A 102 -6.18 -9.48 12.07
N LYS A 103 -6.32 -8.17 11.81
CA LYS A 103 -7.08 -7.20 12.62
C LYS A 103 -6.59 -7.06 14.07
N MET A 104 -5.36 -7.49 14.34
CA MET A 104 -4.65 -7.31 15.60
C MET A 104 -4.01 -5.90 15.63
N PHE A 105 -4.86 -4.88 15.69
CA PHE A 105 -4.43 -3.47 15.58
C PHE A 105 -3.47 -3.01 16.69
N PRO A 106 -3.64 -3.40 17.97
CA PRO A 106 -2.70 -3.04 19.03
C PRO A 106 -1.27 -3.54 18.74
N GLU A 107 -1.13 -4.79 18.32
CA GLU A 107 0.14 -5.44 17.98
C GLU A 107 0.76 -4.81 16.74
N ALA A 108 -0.05 -4.57 15.69
CA ALA A 108 0.40 -3.87 14.49
C ALA A 108 0.97 -2.48 14.81
N SER A 109 0.21 -1.69 15.58
CA SER A 109 0.64 -0.35 15.98
C SER A 109 1.89 -0.38 16.86
N GLY A 110 2.02 -1.38 17.73
CA GLY A 110 3.22 -1.60 18.56
C GLY A 110 4.46 -1.92 17.72
N ALA A 111 4.32 -2.80 16.73
CA ALA A 111 5.40 -3.16 15.81
C ALA A 111 5.91 -1.93 15.04
N PHE A 112 5.01 -1.12 14.47
CA PHE A 112 5.40 0.09 13.75
C PHE A 112 6.02 1.15 14.66
N ARG A 113 5.47 1.38 15.87
CA ARG A 113 6.07 2.32 16.85
C ARG A 113 7.49 1.94 17.24
N ARG A 114 7.78 0.65 17.45
CA ARG A 114 9.14 0.21 17.76
C ARG A 114 10.12 0.52 16.62
N ILE A 115 9.71 0.39 15.36
CA ILE A 115 10.57 0.76 14.22
C ILE A 115 10.91 2.25 14.26
N THR A 116 9.93 3.11 14.53
CA THR A 116 10.15 4.56 14.54
C THR A 116 10.96 5.04 15.74
N GLN A 117 10.98 4.28 16.83
CA GLN A 117 11.75 4.55 18.06
C GLN A 117 13.16 3.97 18.00
N GLU A 118 13.31 2.70 17.61
CA GLU A 118 14.59 1.98 17.62
C GLU A 118 15.39 2.19 16.33
N PHE A 119 14.74 2.45 15.21
CA PHE A 119 15.36 2.60 13.88
C PHE A 119 14.92 3.89 13.16
N PRO A 120 15.00 5.07 13.79
CA PRO A 120 14.39 6.31 13.29
C PRO A 120 14.93 6.78 11.92
N GLU A 121 16.18 6.42 11.60
CA GLU A 121 16.90 6.76 10.35
C GLU A 121 16.87 5.63 9.31
N SER A 122 16.21 4.51 9.60
CA SER A 122 16.12 3.41 8.64
C SER A 122 15.17 3.73 7.50
N VAL A 123 15.38 3.11 6.34
CA VAL A 123 14.45 3.16 5.20
C VAL A 123 13.02 2.68 5.54
N TRP A 124 12.87 1.97 6.67
CA TRP A 124 11.60 1.48 7.18
C TRP A 124 10.88 2.47 8.09
N ALA A 125 11.56 3.50 8.60
CA ALA A 125 11.00 4.41 9.58
C ALA A 125 9.81 5.21 9.02
N ASP A 126 9.96 5.83 7.84
CA ASP A 126 8.88 6.60 7.23
C ASP A 126 7.71 5.72 6.81
N ARG A 127 8.01 4.52 6.30
CA ARG A 127 6.99 3.52 5.99
C ARG A 127 6.22 3.15 7.26
N ALA A 128 6.91 2.83 8.35
CA ALA A 128 6.30 2.49 9.62
C ALA A 128 5.46 3.64 10.21
N ARG A 129 5.90 4.90 10.11
CA ARG A 129 5.10 6.07 10.51
C ARG A 129 3.78 6.11 9.75
N PHE A 130 3.82 5.91 8.43
CA PHE A 130 2.63 5.89 7.60
C PHE A 130 1.72 4.69 7.93
N GLU A 131 2.28 3.48 8.04
CA GLU A 131 1.50 2.28 8.38
C GLU A 131 0.87 2.37 9.78
N LEU A 132 1.49 3.08 10.73
CA LEU A 132 0.91 3.36 12.03
C LEU A 132 -0.38 4.18 11.89
N GLY A 133 -0.36 5.24 11.07
CA GLY A 133 -1.56 6.02 10.76
C GLY A 133 -2.64 5.19 10.06
N GLU A 134 -2.24 4.35 9.09
CA GLU A 134 -3.16 3.41 8.42
C GLU A 134 -3.79 2.42 9.39
N THR A 135 -3.01 1.94 10.36
CA THR A 135 -3.49 1.01 11.39
C THR A 135 -4.58 1.66 12.24
N PHE A 136 -4.38 2.90 12.69
CA PHE A 136 -5.41 3.65 13.42
C PHE A 136 -6.64 3.92 12.56
N TYR A 137 -6.44 4.29 11.28
CA TYR A 137 -7.54 4.53 10.35
C TYR A 137 -8.40 3.28 10.14
N LEU A 138 -7.77 2.11 9.97
CA LEU A 138 -8.47 0.82 9.78
C LEU A 138 -9.14 0.33 11.06
N GLN A 139 -8.56 0.65 12.23
CA GLN A 139 -9.20 0.42 13.53
C GLN A 139 -10.43 1.32 13.76
N GLY A 140 -10.57 2.40 12.99
CA GLY A 140 -11.63 3.39 13.13
C GLY A 140 -11.30 4.55 14.06
N ASP A 141 -10.07 4.61 14.60
CA ASP A 141 -9.60 5.75 15.38
C ASP A 141 -9.09 6.85 14.44
N TYR A 142 -10.05 7.56 13.84
CA TYR A 142 -9.75 8.61 12.87
C TYR A 142 -9.04 9.82 13.50
N LEU A 143 -9.17 10.01 14.82
CA LEU A 143 -8.51 11.10 15.52
C LEU A 143 -7.01 10.82 15.64
N LEU A 144 -6.62 9.65 16.13
CA LEU A 144 -5.21 9.24 16.19
C LEU A 144 -4.60 9.10 14.80
N ALA A 145 -5.36 8.58 13.83
CA ALA A 145 -4.93 8.52 12.44
C ALA A 145 -4.62 9.93 11.90
N SER A 146 -5.53 10.88 12.10
CA SER A 146 -5.36 12.27 11.67
C SER A 146 -4.14 12.92 12.32
N GLN A 147 -3.92 12.74 13.62
CA GLN A 147 -2.72 13.22 14.31
C GLN A 147 -1.44 12.63 13.68
N THR A 148 -1.42 11.32 13.48
CA THR A 148 -0.26 10.60 12.93
C THR A 148 0.08 11.08 11.52
N PHE A 149 -0.91 11.18 10.63
CA PHE A 149 -0.68 11.70 9.26
C PHE A 149 -0.32 13.20 9.27
N GLY A 150 -0.87 13.96 10.21
CA GLY A 150 -0.52 15.37 10.42
C GLY A 150 0.95 15.56 10.80
N ASP A 151 1.49 14.67 11.62
CA ASP A 151 2.91 14.69 12.00
C ASP A 151 3.81 14.38 10.81
N ILE A 152 3.45 13.40 9.98
CA ILE A 152 4.20 13.06 8.77
C ILE A 152 4.20 14.26 7.82
N PHE A 153 3.03 14.85 7.54
CA PHE A 153 2.91 16.01 6.66
C PHE A 153 3.72 17.21 7.16
N ARG A 154 3.67 17.53 8.46
CA ARG A 154 4.44 18.66 9.04
C ARG A 154 5.95 18.44 9.03
N SER A 155 6.39 17.17 9.02
CA SER A 155 7.82 16.86 8.99
C SER A 155 8.47 17.07 7.61
N HIS A 156 7.68 17.24 6.54
CA HIS A 156 8.14 17.54 5.17
C HIS A 156 9.31 16.67 4.69
N ARG A 157 9.32 15.38 5.03
CA ARG A 157 10.45 14.48 4.73
C ARG A 157 10.63 14.29 3.23
N THR A 158 9.55 13.99 2.53
CA THR A 158 9.55 13.86 1.06
C THR A 158 8.20 14.29 0.51
N LYS A 159 8.18 14.82 -0.72
CA LYS A 159 6.92 15.16 -1.42
C LYS A 159 5.98 13.96 -1.53
N GLN A 160 6.52 12.75 -1.68
CA GLN A 160 5.72 11.53 -1.74
C GLN A 160 4.96 11.31 -0.42
N TRP A 161 5.64 11.41 0.72
CA TRP A 161 5.01 11.26 2.03
C TRP A 161 4.05 12.40 2.34
N ASP A 162 4.38 13.62 1.92
CA ASP A 162 3.48 14.78 2.08
C ASP A 162 2.17 14.55 1.33
N TYR A 163 2.23 14.11 0.06
CA TYR A 163 1.02 13.86 -0.73
C TYR A 163 0.18 12.71 -0.17
N LEU A 164 0.82 11.60 0.22
CA LEU A 164 0.11 10.46 0.80
C LEU A 164 -0.53 10.82 2.14
N SER A 165 0.18 11.55 3.01
CA SER A 165 -0.32 11.97 4.32
C SER A 165 -1.44 12.97 4.19
N LEU A 166 -1.34 13.94 3.27
CA LEU A 166 -2.40 14.91 3.02
C LEU A 166 -3.66 14.25 2.47
N TYR A 167 -3.51 13.24 1.61
CA TYR A 167 -4.63 12.45 1.10
C TYR A 167 -5.30 11.67 2.24
N ARG A 168 -4.51 11.03 3.12
CA ARG A 168 -5.04 10.30 4.27
C ARG A 168 -5.66 11.17 5.34
N LEU A 169 -5.15 12.38 5.56
CA LEU A 169 -5.81 13.40 6.37
C LEU A 169 -7.20 13.71 5.83
N ALA A 170 -7.33 13.93 4.51
CA ALA A 170 -8.64 14.13 3.89
C ALA A 170 -9.55 12.91 4.02
N CYS A 171 -9.04 11.68 3.92
CA CYS A 171 -9.82 10.48 4.21
C CYS A 171 -10.33 10.48 5.67
N CYS A 172 -9.48 10.82 6.64
CA CYS A 172 -9.87 10.94 8.04
C CYS A 172 -10.97 11.99 8.21
N ASP A 173 -10.83 13.15 7.59
CA ASP A 173 -11.82 14.22 7.64
C ASP A 173 -13.18 13.76 7.10
N VAL A 174 -13.21 13.07 5.95
CA VAL A 174 -14.45 12.51 5.39
C VAL A 174 -15.08 11.50 6.34
N ARG A 175 -14.29 10.61 6.96
CA ARG A 175 -14.79 9.66 7.96
C ARG A 175 -15.34 10.35 9.21
N MET A 176 -14.78 11.50 9.57
CA MET A 176 -15.24 12.37 10.65
C MET A 176 -16.34 13.36 10.21
N LYS A 177 -16.85 13.27 8.98
CA LYS A 177 -17.85 14.17 8.38
C LYS A 177 -17.42 15.65 8.27
N LYS A 178 -16.11 15.92 8.30
CA LYS A 178 -15.51 17.25 8.13
C LYS A 178 -15.26 17.56 6.66
N TYR A 179 -16.32 17.58 5.85
CA TYR A 179 -16.22 17.65 4.39
C TYR A 179 -15.54 18.93 3.87
N SER A 180 -15.71 20.07 4.55
CA SER A 180 -15.05 21.32 4.15
C SER A 180 -13.52 21.26 4.34
N SER A 181 -13.06 20.64 5.43
CA SER A 181 -11.64 20.42 5.69
C SER A 181 -11.03 19.39 4.72
N ALA A 182 -11.81 18.38 4.33
CA ALA A 182 -11.42 17.44 3.28
C ALA A 182 -11.30 18.13 1.91
N GLU A 183 -12.27 18.98 1.53
CA GLU A 183 -12.24 19.78 0.29
C GLU A 183 -10.96 20.59 0.19
N GLU A 184 -10.59 21.32 1.24
CA GLU A 184 -9.38 22.17 1.26
C GLU A 184 -8.11 21.36 0.96
N ARG A 185 -7.89 20.27 1.70
CA ARG A 185 -6.71 19.41 1.54
C ARG A 185 -6.64 18.75 0.16
N LEU A 186 -7.77 18.26 -0.32
CA LEU A 186 -7.86 17.60 -1.63
C LEU A 186 -7.71 18.59 -2.78
N TRP A 187 -8.18 19.83 -2.61
CA TRP A 187 -7.97 20.89 -3.59
C TRP A 187 -6.49 21.22 -3.72
N THR A 188 -5.76 21.36 -2.60
CA THR A 188 -4.29 21.53 -2.61
C THR A 188 -3.58 20.39 -3.35
N LEU A 189 -4.00 19.14 -3.12
CA LEU A 189 -3.44 17.98 -3.82
C LEU A 189 -3.74 18.02 -5.32
N ASN A 190 -4.97 18.36 -5.71
CA ASN A 190 -5.39 18.39 -7.11
C ASN A 190 -4.64 19.45 -7.94
N GLN A 191 -4.14 20.52 -7.32
CA GLN A 191 -3.28 21.51 -7.99
C GLN A 191 -1.85 21.01 -8.23
N SER A 192 -1.45 19.89 -7.61
CA SER A 192 -0.11 19.33 -7.72
C SER A 192 -0.02 18.28 -8.83
N LYS A 193 1.18 18.07 -9.38
CA LYS A 193 1.42 16.99 -10.35
C LYS A 193 1.50 15.64 -9.64
N LEU A 194 0.35 14.97 -9.50
CA LEU A 194 0.21 13.66 -8.86
C LEU A 194 0.42 12.50 -9.84
N ASP A 195 0.77 11.33 -9.29
CA ASP A 195 0.65 10.06 -10.01
C ASP A 195 -0.82 9.82 -10.43
N PRO A 196 -1.09 9.26 -11.62
CA PRO A 196 -2.46 9.06 -12.11
C PRO A 196 -3.37 8.29 -11.16
N ALA A 197 -2.85 7.27 -10.45
CA ALA A 197 -3.67 6.49 -9.51
C ALA A 197 -4.06 7.34 -8.29
N LEU A 198 -3.13 8.13 -7.75
CA LEU A 198 -3.42 9.04 -6.64
C LEU A 198 -4.35 10.18 -7.09
N ALA A 199 -4.15 10.74 -8.28
CA ALA A 199 -5.00 11.78 -8.85
C ALA A 199 -6.46 11.33 -8.99
N ALA A 200 -6.70 10.10 -9.46
CA ALA A 200 -8.04 9.52 -9.56
C ALA A 200 -8.72 9.43 -8.17
N ASN A 201 -7.99 8.95 -7.16
CA ASN A 201 -8.48 8.84 -5.79
C ASN A 201 -8.78 10.21 -5.15
N VAL A 202 -7.94 11.21 -5.41
CA VAL A 202 -8.14 12.60 -4.95
C VAL A 202 -9.40 13.18 -5.59
N ASN A 203 -9.57 13.04 -6.91
CA ASN A 203 -10.74 13.53 -7.63
C ASN A 203 -12.03 12.87 -7.14
N TYR A 204 -12.02 11.56 -6.93
CA TYR A 204 -13.16 10.84 -6.38
C TYR A 204 -13.56 11.41 -5.01
N LEU A 205 -12.61 11.51 -4.09
CA LEU A 205 -12.90 11.97 -2.72
C LEU A 205 -13.28 13.46 -2.68
N LEU A 206 -12.71 14.29 -3.56
CA LEU A 206 -13.00 15.71 -3.66
C LEU A 206 -14.42 15.94 -4.17
N THR A 207 -14.81 15.24 -5.24
CA THR A 207 -16.15 15.36 -5.81
C THR A 207 -17.22 14.79 -4.88
N GLU A 208 -16.93 13.74 -4.12
CA GLU A 208 -17.79 13.25 -3.04
C GLU A 208 -17.94 14.28 -1.91
N SER A 209 -16.83 14.89 -1.48
CA SER A 209 -16.84 15.93 -0.45
C SER A 209 -17.60 17.19 -0.91
N LEU A 210 -17.61 17.50 -2.21
CA LEU A 210 -18.39 18.61 -2.76
C LEU A 210 -19.87 18.28 -2.89
N ALA A 211 -20.19 17.06 -3.34
CA ALA A 211 -21.56 16.59 -3.48
C ALA A 211 -22.29 16.55 -2.12
N THR A 212 -21.62 16.06 -1.08
CA THR A 212 -22.15 16.05 0.30
C THR A 212 -22.37 17.45 0.89
N GLN A 213 -21.70 18.46 0.36
CA GLN A 213 -21.87 19.87 0.73
C GLN A 213 -22.83 20.63 -0.21
N ASP A 214 -23.52 19.94 -1.13
CA ASP A 214 -24.40 20.53 -2.16
C ASP A 214 -23.69 21.53 -3.10
N LYS A 215 -22.35 21.47 -3.18
CA LYS A 215 -21.51 22.31 -4.04
C LYS A 215 -21.35 21.68 -5.43
N ILE A 216 -22.46 21.24 -6.02
CA ILE A 216 -22.45 20.44 -7.26
C ILE A 216 -21.86 21.24 -8.44
N SER A 217 -22.05 22.56 -8.47
CA SER A 217 -21.52 23.47 -9.51
C SER A 217 -20.01 23.37 -9.72
N LYS A 218 -19.24 23.10 -8.65
CA LYS A 218 -17.78 22.98 -8.73
C LYS A 218 -17.30 21.66 -9.35
N ILE A 219 -18.12 20.60 -9.32
CA ILE A 219 -17.71 19.24 -9.70
C ILE A 219 -17.36 19.16 -11.18
N VAL A 220 -18.20 19.74 -12.04
CA VAL A 220 -18.01 19.74 -13.50
C VAL A 220 -16.69 20.43 -13.87
N GLY A 221 -16.46 21.63 -13.32
CA GLY A 221 -15.24 22.40 -13.59
C GLY A 221 -13.95 21.66 -13.18
N ILE A 222 -13.97 20.91 -12.08
CA ILE A 222 -12.82 20.11 -11.63
C ILE A 222 -12.57 18.93 -12.57
N LEU A 223 -13.62 18.17 -12.89
CA LEU A 223 -13.47 16.95 -13.69
C LEU A 223 -13.23 17.23 -15.18
N GLU A 224 -13.66 18.39 -15.69
CA GLU A 224 -13.40 18.79 -17.06
C GLU A 224 -11.94 19.16 -17.32
N GLN A 225 -11.21 19.61 -16.30
CA GLN A 225 -9.76 19.85 -16.39
C GLN A 225 -8.97 18.55 -16.62
N VAL A 226 -9.53 17.40 -16.25
CA VAL A 226 -8.93 16.10 -16.58
C VAL A 226 -9.12 15.84 -18.08
N PRO A 227 -8.05 15.60 -18.87
CA PRO A 227 -8.19 15.31 -20.30
C PRO A 227 -9.12 14.11 -20.53
N ALA A 228 -10.04 14.20 -21.51
CA ALA A 228 -11.06 13.17 -21.75
C ALA A 228 -10.49 11.74 -21.85
N ARG A 229 -9.32 11.57 -22.49
CA ARG A 229 -8.62 10.27 -22.62
C ARG A 229 -8.13 9.68 -21.29
N LYS A 230 -8.01 10.49 -20.23
CA LYS A 230 -7.53 10.10 -18.90
C LYS A 230 -8.64 10.05 -17.86
N ARG A 231 -9.88 10.40 -18.22
CA ARG A 231 -11.02 10.31 -17.30
C ARG A 231 -11.38 8.85 -17.08
N THR A 232 -11.51 8.46 -15.82
CA THR A 232 -12.02 7.13 -15.47
C THR A 232 -13.54 7.08 -15.71
N PRO A 233 -14.16 5.89 -15.82
CA PRO A 233 -15.60 5.76 -15.91
C PRO A 233 -16.34 6.49 -14.78
N GLU A 234 -15.78 6.48 -13.58
CA GLU A 234 -16.33 7.15 -12.39
C GLU A 234 -16.34 8.68 -12.58
N ASN A 235 -15.27 9.25 -13.14
CA ASN A 235 -15.22 10.68 -13.44
C ASN A 235 -16.30 11.06 -14.45
N ASN A 236 -16.48 10.27 -15.52
CA ASN A 236 -17.51 10.55 -16.53
C ASN A 236 -18.92 10.45 -15.95
N TYR A 237 -19.18 9.44 -15.13
CA TYR A 237 -20.46 9.30 -14.42
C TYR A 237 -20.74 10.52 -13.52
N ARG A 238 -19.75 10.98 -12.75
CA ARG A 238 -19.88 12.15 -11.87
C ARG A 238 -20.15 13.45 -12.64
N ILE A 239 -19.56 13.62 -13.83
CA ILE A 239 -19.87 14.78 -14.70
C ILE A 239 -21.32 14.75 -15.14
N ILE A 240 -21.80 13.60 -15.64
CA ILE A 240 -23.19 13.45 -16.12
C ILE A 240 -24.17 13.72 -14.98
N TRP A 241 -23.96 13.09 -13.82
CA TRP A 241 -24.78 13.31 -12.64
C TRP A 241 -24.79 14.79 -12.21
N ALA A 242 -23.62 15.44 -12.16
CA ALA A 242 -23.53 16.84 -11.75
C ALA A 242 -24.22 17.80 -12.74
N ARG A 243 -24.13 17.55 -14.05
CA ARG A 243 -24.83 18.33 -15.09
C ARG A 243 -26.35 18.14 -15.01
N ALA A 244 -26.79 16.90 -14.84
CA ALA A 244 -28.21 16.57 -14.68
C ALA A 244 -28.81 17.25 -13.44
N ALA A 245 -28.09 17.22 -12.30
CA ALA A 245 -28.50 17.90 -11.08
C ALA A 245 -28.59 19.43 -11.23
N GLN A 246 -27.86 20.02 -12.19
CA GLN A 246 -27.87 21.45 -12.50
C GLN A 246 -28.85 21.84 -13.62
N GLY A 247 -29.57 20.87 -14.22
CA GLY A 247 -30.45 21.12 -15.35
C GLY A 247 -29.72 21.52 -16.64
N ILE A 248 -28.42 21.21 -16.76
CA ILE A 248 -27.62 21.51 -17.96
C ILE A 248 -27.81 20.36 -18.97
N PRO A 249 -28.35 20.61 -20.18
CA PRO A 249 -28.55 19.56 -21.17
C PRO A 249 -27.22 18.98 -21.69
N GLU A 250 -27.23 17.70 -22.07
CA GLU A 250 -26.04 17.00 -22.57
C GLU A 250 -25.54 17.60 -23.89
N SER A 251 -24.27 18.00 -23.93
CA SER A 251 -23.57 18.34 -25.16
C SER A 251 -23.19 17.05 -25.92
N GLY A 252 -24.15 16.51 -26.68
CA GLY A 252 -24.01 15.89 -28.00
C GLY A 252 -23.12 14.66 -28.30
N GLU A 253 -21.97 14.43 -27.65
CA GLU A 253 -20.98 13.47 -28.23
C GLU A 253 -20.44 12.39 -27.28
N ALA A 254 -20.69 12.43 -25.97
CA ALA A 254 -20.06 11.51 -25.02
C ALA A 254 -20.98 10.43 -24.41
N SER A 255 -22.28 10.46 -24.69
CA SER A 255 -23.30 9.87 -23.81
C SER A 255 -23.63 8.39 -24.05
N GLN A 256 -23.34 7.82 -25.22
CA GLN A 256 -23.97 6.53 -25.58
C GLN A 256 -23.30 5.24 -25.06
N PRO A 257 -21.98 5.12 -24.81
CA PRO A 257 -21.42 3.84 -24.36
C PRO A 257 -21.19 3.70 -22.84
N VAL A 258 -21.43 4.74 -22.02
CA VAL A 258 -21.02 4.74 -20.60
C VAL A 258 -22.12 4.24 -19.65
N LEU A 259 -23.39 4.55 -19.93
CA LEU A 259 -24.51 4.20 -19.04
C LEU A 259 -24.75 2.68 -18.93
N GLU A 260 -24.45 1.91 -19.98
CA GLU A 260 -24.61 0.44 -19.95
C GLU A 260 -23.55 -0.28 -19.10
N ARG A 261 -22.41 0.36 -18.79
CA ARG A 261 -21.32 -0.26 -18.00
C ARG A 261 -21.40 0.05 -16.50
N ALA A 262 -22.11 1.10 -16.10
CA ALA A 262 -22.16 1.57 -14.71
C ALA A 262 -23.03 0.71 -13.77
N GLY A 263 -23.96 -0.09 -14.32
CA GLY A 263 -24.90 -0.90 -13.53
C GLY A 263 -24.33 -2.13 -12.81
N ARG A 264 -23.00 -2.33 -12.76
CA ARG A 264 -22.38 -3.57 -12.22
C ARG A 264 -21.35 -3.40 -11.10
N SER A 265 -20.97 -2.19 -10.69
CA SER A 265 -19.93 -2.02 -9.67
C SER A 265 -20.49 -1.41 -8.39
N GLY A 266 -20.68 -2.27 -7.39
CA GLY A 266 -21.06 -1.89 -6.04
C GLY A 266 -20.01 -0.99 -5.35
N THR A 267 -20.53 -0.15 -4.49
CA THR A 267 -19.85 0.80 -3.61
C THR A 267 -18.77 0.14 -2.76
N ASN A 268 -17.50 0.29 -3.13
CA ASN A 268 -16.38 0.16 -2.22
C ASN A 268 -15.56 1.46 -2.29
N ALA A 269 -15.38 2.12 -1.14
CA ALA A 269 -14.49 3.27 -1.04
C ALA A 269 -13.08 2.86 -1.50
N PRO A 270 -12.37 3.68 -2.29
CA PRO A 270 -11.05 3.33 -2.76
C PRO A 270 -10.09 3.17 -1.57
N HIS A 271 -9.45 2.01 -1.49
CA HIS A 271 -8.22 1.85 -0.72
C HIS A 271 -7.17 2.83 -1.31
N ALA A 272 -6.24 3.36 -0.49
CA ALA A 272 -5.07 4.03 -1.09
C ALA A 272 -4.44 3.06 -2.09
N PRO A 273 -3.72 3.57 -3.12
CA PRO A 273 -2.85 2.69 -3.87
C PRO A 273 -2.01 1.92 -2.84
N ALA A 274 -2.10 0.59 -2.88
CA ALA A 274 -1.13 -0.25 -2.18
C ALA A 274 0.22 0.37 -2.54
N SER A 275 1.05 0.64 -1.54
CA SER A 275 2.41 1.12 -1.72
C SER A 275 3.16 0.09 -2.57
N GLY A 276 2.95 0.17 -3.88
CA GLY A 276 3.54 -0.67 -4.91
C GLY A 276 4.97 -0.22 -5.14
N LEU A 277 5.73 -0.16 -4.07
CA LEU A 277 7.17 -0.11 -4.11
C LEU A 277 7.60 -1.55 -3.92
N ARG A 278 7.79 -2.23 -5.05
CA ARG A 278 8.53 -3.50 -5.11
C ARG A 278 9.85 -3.33 -4.34
N LEU A 279 10.25 -4.41 -3.68
CA LEU A 279 11.48 -4.60 -2.89
C LEU A 279 12.67 -3.77 -3.39
#